data_AF-A0A3D1KHA0-F1
#
_entry.id   AF-A0A3D1KHA0-F1
#
_cell.length_a   1.000
_cell.length_b   1.000
_cell.length_c   1.000
_cell.angle_alpha   90.00
_cell.angle_beta   90.00
_cell.angle_gamma   90.00
#
_symmetry.space_group_name_H-M   'P 1'
#
loop_
_entity.id
_entity.type
_entity.pdbx_description
1 polymer ?
#
loop_
_entity_poly.entity_id
_entity_poly.type
_entity_poly.pdbx_seq_one_letter_code
_entity_poly.pdbx_strand_id
1 'polypeptide(L)'
;MKYRFSLLLSILLCSYYLSAQTVTNVRVQQEGDKIVITYDVDKEAYIGLDVIYGDELVTPSGLLSYSGEKNPRVVTLCGIYSKSQEVSGDVGCVKAGRNKRIVWDVLANSQDFVHEKVTFKVIPYSMYNGNKSFILAEYGYGFSPQHSAGITLGQCYGYTTLGWYVSVRTNLSLKQDDGLSCGQGGYLEDGVLPFYSGNTKNNHIMANAGMLWDFLDFMGWLANYEPYMLALYVGVGYGQRYQLWETTDHQWVTYQPTAYKGVSAECGLLASFKGFTLMAGVSTINFKYMEIEAGIGWTIFHKRK
;
A
#
# COMPACT_ATOMS: atom_id res chain seq x y z
N MET A 1 -19.14 15.49 15.95
CA MET A 1 -18.67 14.89 14.67
C MET A 1 -17.29 15.35 14.20
N LYS A 2 -16.75 16.52 14.62
CA LYS A 2 -15.44 17.03 14.13
C LYS A 2 -14.19 16.24 14.59
N TYR A 3 -14.23 15.62 15.77
CA TYR A 3 -13.06 14.94 16.34
C TYR A 3 -12.69 13.59 15.68
N ARG A 4 -13.63 12.93 14.98
CA ARG A 4 -13.37 11.62 14.34
C ARG A 4 -12.63 11.73 13.01
N PHE A 5 -12.79 12.85 12.29
CA PHE A 5 -12.10 13.11 11.02
C PHE A 5 -10.62 13.46 11.24
N SER A 6 -10.31 14.16 12.34
CA SER A 6 -8.93 14.53 12.69
C SER A 6 -8.06 13.31 13.01
N LEU A 7 -8.64 12.27 13.62
CA LEU A 7 -7.91 11.06 13.98
C LEU A 7 -7.54 10.23 12.73
N LEU A 8 -8.49 10.05 11.80
CA LEU A 8 -8.25 9.37 10.52
C LEU A 8 -7.19 10.10 9.68
N LEU A 9 -7.26 11.43 9.61
CA LEU A 9 -6.27 12.24 8.90
C LEU A 9 -4.89 12.13 9.58
N SER A 10 -4.83 12.07 10.91
CA SER A 10 -3.56 11.91 11.64
C SER A 10 -2.91 10.53 11.44
N ILE A 11 -3.69 9.44 11.32
CA ILE A 11 -3.16 8.09 11.07
C ILE A 11 -2.63 7.98 9.63
N LEU A 12 -3.36 8.53 8.65
CA LEU A 12 -2.90 8.65 7.26
C LEU A 12 -1.60 9.46 7.17
N LEU A 13 -1.52 10.60 7.85
CA LEU A 13 -0.31 11.44 7.91
C LEU A 13 0.83 10.78 8.68
N CYS A 14 0.57 9.96 9.72
CA CYS A 14 1.63 9.28 10.46
C CYS A 14 2.34 8.22 9.60
N SER A 15 1.62 7.61 8.66
CA SER A 15 2.20 6.68 7.68
C SER A 15 3.05 7.35 6.58
N TYR A 16 2.90 8.67 6.38
CA TYR A 16 3.73 9.46 5.46
C TYR A 16 5.17 9.61 5.96
N TYR A 17 5.40 9.70 7.27
CA TYR A 17 6.71 10.04 7.83
C TYR A 17 7.66 8.86 8.04
N LEU A 18 7.17 7.62 8.07
CA LEU A 18 8.00 6.44 8.37
C LEU A 18 8.79 5.91 7.17
N SER A 19 8.46 6.38 5.96
CA SER A 19 8.97 5.85 4.71
C SER A 19 9.69 6.92 3.88
N ALA A 20 10.66 7.65 4.43
CA ALA A 20 11.73 8.30 3.65
C ALA A 20 13.09 7.69 4.02
N GLN A 21 13.94 7.41 3.04
CA GLN A 21 15.34 7.09 3.27
C GLN A 21 16.10 8.26 2.70
N THR A 22 16.83 8.96 3.56
CA THR A 22 17.47 10.20 3.17
C THR A 22 18.97 9.99 3.25
N VAL A 23 19.65 10.18 2.11
CA VAL A 23 21.09 10.39 2.12
C VAL A 23 21.31 11.84 2.51
N THR A 24 22.01 12.08 3.61
CA THR A 24 22.24 13.43 4.15
C THR A 24 23.72 13.69 4.36
N ASN A 25 24.08 14.94 4.65
CA ASN A 25 25.44 15.35 4.99
C ASN A 25 26.50 14.96 3.95
N VAL A 26 26.14 14.96 2.67
CA VAL A 26 27.07 14.66 1.58
C VAL A 26 28.15 15.75 1.53
N ARG A 27 29.41 15.34 1.68
CA ARG A 27 30.59 16.20 1.52
C ARG A 27 31.55 15.54 0.55
N VAL A 28 32.16 16.35 -0.29
CA VAL A 28 33.18 15.92 -1.25
C VAL A 28 34.48 16.60 -0.89
N GLN A 29 35.55 15.82 -0.78
CA GLN A 29 36.90 16.30 -0.50
C GLN A 29 37.87 15.62 -1.45
N GLN A 30 38.89 16.35 -1.88
CA GLN A 30 40.02 15.78 -2.60
C GLN A 30 41.12 15.45 -1.59
N GLU A 31 41.53 14.19 -1.55
CA GLU A 31 42.66 13.70 -0.75
C GLU A 31 43.75 13.20 -1.71
N GLY A 32 44.68 14.08 -2.10
CA GLY A 32 45.72 13.74 -3.07
C GLY A 32 45.14 13.45 -4.45
N ASP A 33 45.35 12.22 -4.92
CA ASP A 33 44.87 11.69 -6.21
C ASP A 33 43.47 11.04 -6.12
N LYS A 34 42.80 11.16 -4.96
CA LYS A 34 41.51 10.53 -4.70
C LYS A 34 40.44 11.58 -4.46
N ILE A 35 39.23 11.27 -4.93
CA ILE A 35 38.01 11.97 -4.51
C ILE A 35 37.37 11.13 -3.41
N VAL A 36 37.13 11.76 -2.27
CA VAL A 36 36.50 11.14 -1.10
C VAL A 36 35.14 11.80 -0.86
N ILE A 37 34.10 10.98 -0.81
CA ILE A 37 32.73 11.41 -0.58
C ILE A 37 32.25 10.82 0.73
N THR A 38 31.90 11.68 1.69
CA THR A 38 31.32 11.25 2.96
C THR A 38 29.83 11.56 3.00
N TYR A 39 29.03 10.65 3.54
CA TYR A 39 27.57 10.80 3.61
C TYR A 39 26.98 10.03 4.80
N ASP A 40 25.74 10.37 5.17
CA ASP A 40 24.98 9.67 6.19
C ASP A 40 23.78 8.94 5.56
N VAL A 41 23.42 7.78 6.11
CA VAL A 41 22.23 7.01 5.70
C VAL A 41 21.43 6.57 6.90
N ASP A 42 20.14 6.86 6.90
CA ASP A 42 19.24 6.55 8.02
C ASP A 42 18.80 5.08 8.07
N LYS A 43 18.87 4.36 6.96
CA LYS A 43 18.44 2.95 6.81
C LYS A 43 19.40 2.18 5.90
N GLU A 44 19.38 0.87 5.94
CA GLU A 44 20.14 0.03 5.00
C GLU A 44 19.64 0.25 3.56
N ALA A 45 20.56 0.42 2.59
CA ALA A 45 20.24 0.46 1.17
C ALA A 45 21.43 0.12 0.27
N TYR A 46 21.12 -0.08 -1.01
CA TYR A 46 22.13 -0.12 -2.05
C TYR A 46 22.54 1.32 -2.42
N ILE A 47 23.81 1.67 -2.24
CA ILE A 47 24.34 3.00 -2.52
C ILE A 47 25.17 2.96 -3.80
N GLY A 48 24.86 3.87 -4.72
CA GLY A 48 25.64 4.14 -5.91
C GLY A 48 26.18 5.56 -5.97
N LEU A 49 26.97 5.80 -7.01
CA LEU A 49 27.63 7.07 -7.28
C LEU A 49 27.48 7.44 -8.76
N ASP A 50 26.83 8.58 -8.98
CA ASP A 50 26.77 9.25 -10.27
C ASP A 50 27.67 10.48 -10.27
N VAL A 51 28.35 10.69 -11.40
CA VAL A 51 29.10 11.92 -11.70
C VAL A 51 28.37 12.66 -12.79
N ILE A 52 28.07 13.94 -12.52
CA ILE A 52 27.36 14.82 -13.43
C ILE A 52 28.31 15.94 -13.84
N TYR A 53 28.48 16.12 -15.16
CA TYR A 53 29.35 17.14 -15.73
C TYR A 53 28.71 17.84 -16.94
N GLY A 54 29.17 19.07 -17.21
CA GLY A 54 28.86 19.84 -18.42
C GLY A 54 29.71 19.39 -19.62
N ASP A 55 29.25 19.73 -20.82
CA ASP A 55 29.75 19.31 -22.13
C ASP A 55 31.24 18.87 -22.16
N GLU A 56 31.44 17.53 -22.24
CA GLU A 56 32.66 16.85 -22.71
C GLU A 56 33.77 16.50 -21.67
N LEU A 57 33.53 15.55 -20.76
CA LEU A 57 34.60 14.94 -19.96
C LEU A 57 35.39 13.92 -20.79
N VAL A 58 36.69 14.19 -20.97
CA VAL A 58 37.66 13.19 -21.43
C VAL A 58 38.05 12.37 -20.19
N THR A 59 37.37 11.24 -19.97
CA THR A 59 37.81 10.25 -18.99
C THR A 59 39.04 9.51 -19.54
N PRO A 60 39.95 9.01 -18.69
CA PRO A 60 40.94 8.01 -19.09
C PRO A 60 40.25 6.85 -19.82
N SER A 61 40.95 6.30 -20.81
CA SER A 61 40.47 5.36 -21.83
C SER A 61 39.50 4.28 -21.30
N GLY A 62 38.20 4.39 -21.62
CA GLY A 62 37.28 3.25 -21.52
C GLY A 62 35.84 3.50 -21.05
N LEU A 63 35.48 4.68 -20.53
CA LEU A 63 34.12 4.98 -20.07
C LEU A 63 33.42 6.01 -20.96
N LEU A 64 32.98 5.54 -22.14
CA LEU A 64 31.96 6.14 -23.01
C LEU A 64 32.18 7.60 -23.43
N SER A 65 32.99 7.81 -24.49
CA SER A 65 32.90 9.03 -25.30
C SER A 65 31.82 8.86 -26.38
N TYR A 66 30.67 9.54 -26.24
CA TYR A 66 29.75 9.79 -27.35
C TYR A 66 29.69 11.29 -27.63
N SER A 67 30.10 11.70 -28.84
CA SER A 67 30.03 13.08 -29.30
C SER A 67 28.58 13.44 -29.66
N GLY A 68 28.05 14.59 -29.19
CA GLY A 68 26.87 15.21 -29.85
C GLY A 68 25.71 15.80 -29.02
N GLU A 69 25.58 15.62 -27.70
CA GLU A 69 24.41 16.14 -26.95
C GLU A 69 24.72 17.21 -25.89
N LYS A 70 23.94 18.31 -25.93
CA LYS A 70 23.96 19.52 -25.06
C LYS A 70 23.27 19.35 -23.69
N ASN A 71 23.11 18.12 -23.20
CA ASN A 71 22.49 17.85 -21.90
C ASN A 71 23.57 17.50 -20.87
N PRO A 72 23.42 17.86 -19.57
CA PRO A 72 24.35 17.46 -18.53
C PRO A 72 24.49 15.93 -18.55
N ARG A 73 25.71 15.45 -18.73
CA ARG A 73 25.99 14.03 -18.89
C ARG A 73 26.11 13.41 -17.51
N VAL A 74 25.35 12.34 -17.30
CA VAL A 74 25.39 11.55 -16.06
C VAL A 74 26.13 10.26 -16.36
N VAL A 75 27.24 10.04 -15.66
CA VAL A 75 28.00 8.79 -15.71
C VAL A 75 27.84 8.07 -14.37
N THR A 76 27.22 6.90 -14.40
CA THR A 76 27.10 6.02 -13.24
C THR A 76 28.38 5.23 -13.07
N LEU A 77 29.18 5.61 -12.07
CA LEU A 77 30.43 4.93 -11.72
C LEU A 77 30.16 3.65 -10.92
N CYS A 78 29.14 3.69 -10.06
CA CYS A 78 28.70 2.55 -9.30
C CYS A 78 27.18 2.56 -9.21
N GLY A 79 26.52 1.56 -9.78
CA GLY A 79 25.09 1.32 -9.74
C GLY A 79 24.78 -0.15 -9.42
N ILE A 80 23.51 -0.53 -9.46
CA ILE A 80 23.06 -1.90 -9.13
C ILE A 80 23.76 -2.96 -10.00
N TYR A 81 24.03 -2.64 -11.27
CA TYR A 81 24.54 -3.57 -12.28
C TYR A 81 25.95 -3.25 -12.78
N SER A 82 26.55 -2.16 -12.31
CA SER A 82 27.84 -1.69 -12.79
C SER A 82 28.67 -1.19 -11.62
N LYS A 83 29.91 -1.63 -11.53
CA LYS A 83 30.87 -1.11 -10.55
C LYS A 83 32.17 -0.85 -11.28
N SER A 84 32.56 0.42 -11.39
CA SER A 84 33.90 0.78 -11.83
C SER A 84 34.93 0.21 -10.84
N GLN A 85 36.03 -0.32 -11.36
CA GLN A 85 37.12 -0.85 -10.53
C GLN A 85 37.81 0.24 -9.70
N GLU A 86 37.64 1.51 -10.09
CA GLU A 86 38.23 2.69 -9.44
C GLU A 86 37.41 3.17 -8.23
N VAL A 87 36.21 2.63 -7.99
CA VAL A 87 35.34 3.05 -6.88
C VAL A 87 35.31 2.00 -5.77
N SER A 88 35.69 2.42 -4.57
CA SER A 88 35.77 1.59 -3.37
C SER A 88 35.11 2.26 -2.14
N GLY A 89 35.04 1.54 -1.02
CA GLY A 89 34.40 2.01 0.22
C GLY A 89 32.95 1.56 0.37
N ASP A 90 32.15 2.38 1.06
CA ASP A 90 30.73 2.17 1.35
C ASP A 90 29.87 2.38 0.09
N VAL A 91 29.94 1.45 -0.86
CA VAL A 91 29.11 1.36 -2.07
C VAL A 91 28.48 -0.03 -2.18
N GLY A 92 27.34 -0.14 -2.85
CA GLY A 92 26.52 -1.36 -2.83
C GLY A 92 25.67 -1.45 -1.55
N CYS A 93 25.46 -2.63 -0.98
CA CYS A 93 24.64 -2.75 0.22
C CYS A 93 25.35 -2.15 1.45
N VAL A 94 24.85 -1.00 1.93
CA VAL A 94 25.41 -0.24 3.03
C VAL A 94 24.39 -0.16 4.17
N LYS A 95 24.81 -0.55 5.38
CA LYS A 95 24.00 -0.42 6.60
C LYS A 95 23.83 1.02 7.02
N ALA A 96 22.74 1.32 7.71
CA ALA A 96 22.50 2.63 8.33
C ALA A 96 23.70 3.09 9.17
N GLY A 97 23.99 4.39 9.14
CA GLY A 97 25.07 4.98 9.90
C GLY A 97 25.53 6.33 9.35
N ARG A 98 26.39 6.99 10.13
CA ARG A 98 26.99 8.28 9.78
C ARG A 98 28.40 8.13 9.23
N ASN A 99 28.88 9.13 8.50
CA ASN A 99 30.23 9.22 7.94
C ASN A 99 30.62 8.03 7.06
N LYS A 100 29.66 7.50 6.30
CA LYS A 100 29.94 6.52 5.25
C LYS A 100 30.85 7.14 4.21
N ARG A 101 31.76 6.36 3.65
CA ARG A 101 32.85 6.87 2.81
C ARG A 101 32.94 6.13 1.49
N ILE A 102 32.77 6.85 0.39
CA ILE A 102 33.09 6.39 -0.97
C ILE A 102 34.43 6.99 -1.35
N VAL A 103 35.31 6.17 -1.94
CA VAL A 103 36.61 6.60 -2.45
C VAL A 103 36.66 6.30 -3.94
N TRP A 104 36.95 7.32 -4.74
CA TRP A 104 37.15 7.19 -6.18
C TRP A 104 38.58 7.54 -6.55
N ASP A 105 39.32 6.54 -7.04
CA ASP A 105 40.73 6.61 -7.42
C ASP A 105 40.90 7.15 -8.85
N VAL A 106 40.38 8.36 -9.11
CA VAL A 106 40.26 8.92 -10.48
C VAL A 106 41.49 9.68 -10.96
N LEU A 107 42.25 10.33 -10.07
CA LEU A 107 43.37 11.18 -10.45
C LEU A 107 44.71 10.43 -10.47
N ALA A 108 44.70 9.12 -10.21
CA ALA A 108 45.90 8.28 -10.32
C ALA A 108 46.49 8.30 -11.75
N ASN A 109 45.64 8.52 -12.77
CA ASN A 109 46.01 8.52 -14.19
C ASN A 109 45.83 9.87 -14.92
N SER A 110 45.34 10.91 -14.24
CA SER A 110 45.11 12.24 -14.84
C SER A 110 45.20 13.33 -13.77
N GLN A 111 46.03 14.35 -13.99
CA GLN A 111 46.33 15.37 -12.98
C GLN A 111 45.33 16.53 -12.88
N ASP A 112 44.42 16.70 -13.85
CA ASP A 112 43.49 17.85 -13.84
C ASP A 112 42.07 17.47 -14.28
N PHE A 113 41.08 17.86 -13.47
CA PHE A 113 39.69 17.99 -13.94
C PHE A 113 39.60 19.27 -14.79
N VAL A 114 39.48 19.13 -16.12
CA VAL A 114 39.45 20.27 -17.07
C VAL A 114 38.12 21.04 -17.04
N HIS A 115 37.17 20.68 -16.17
CA HIS A 115 35.82 21.25 -16.18
C HIS A 115 35.50 22.13 -14.98
N GLU A 116 34.89 23.28 -15.24
CA GLU A 116 34.56 24.30 -14.24
C GLU A 116 33.57 23.82 -13.16
N LYS A 117 32.77 22.76 -13.41
CA LYS A 117 31.80 22.20 -12.44
C LYS A 117 31.58 20.70 -12.62
N VAL A 118 32.11 19.90 -11.69
CA VAL A 118 31.79 18.47 -11.53
C VAL A 118 30.90 18.31 -10.29
N THR A 119 29.75 17.65 -10.44
CA THR A 119 28.83 17.36 -9.33
C THR A 119 28.77 15.87 -9.06
N PHE A 120 28.96 15.49 -7.79
CA PHE A 120 28.83 14.11 -7.34
C PHE A 120 27.47 13.90 -6.71
N LYS A 121 26.75 12.87 -7.15
CA LYS A 121 25.45 12.49 -6.59
C LYS A 121 25.53 11.08 -6.02
N VAL A 122 25.41 10.98 -4.71
CA VAL A 122 25.23 9.70 -4.02
C VAL A 122 23.78 9.27 -4.21
N ILE A 123 23.57 8.11 -4.85
CA ILE A 123 22.24 7.62 -5.17
C ILE A 123 21.90 6.45 -4.26
N PRO A 124 20.92 6.59 -3.37
CA PRO A 124 20.32 5.43 -2.73
C PRO A 124 19.41 4.73 -3.74
N TYR A 125 19.85 3.58 -4.24
CA TYR A 125 18.98 2.60 -4.86
C TYR A 125 18.21 1.92 -3.73
N SER A 126 16.97 2.38 -3.53
CA SER A 126 16.05 1.73 -2.60
C SER A 126 15.76 0.33 -3.12
N MET A 127 16.19 -0.71 -2.40
CA MET A 127 15.78 -2.09 -2.66
C MET A 127 14.29 -2.33 -2.35
N TYR A 128 13.57 -1.29 -1.90
CA TYR A 128 12.21 -1.37 -1.38
C TYR A 128 11.28 -0.39 -2.09
N ASN A 129 10.09 -0.86 -2.46
CA ASN A 129 9.06 -0.06 -3.11
C ASN A 129 8.43 0.95 -2.12
N GLY A 130 7.89 2.04 -2.64
CA GLY A 130 7.13 3.01 -1.83
C GLY A 130 5.85 2.40 -1.26
N ASN A 131 5.32 2.97 -0.17
CA ASN A 131 4.05 2.50 0.40
C ASN A 131 2.90 2.73 -0.60
N LYS A 132 1.95 1.80 -0.64
CA LYS A 132 0.75 1.87 -1.49
C LYS A 132 -0.45 1.98 -0.57
N SER A 133 -1.22 3.07 -0.64
CA SER A 133 -2.44 3.22 0.18
C SER A 133 -3.65 3.32 -0.73
N PHE A 134 -4.77 2.71 -0.35
CA PHE A 134 -5.95 2.67 -1.20
C PHE A 134 -7.23 2.95 -0.43
N ILE A 135 -8.22 3.40 -1.18
CA ILE A 135 -9.61 3.54 -0.76
C ILE A 135 -10.51 3.01 -1.87
N LEU A 136 -11.50 2.22 -1.48
CA LEU A 136 -12.41 1.49 -2.36
C LEU A 136 -13.84 1.74 -1.92
N ALA A 137 -14.73 1.95 -2.87
CA ALA A 137 -16.15 1.71 -2.68
C ALA A 137 -16.42 0.24 -3.00
N GLU A 138 -17.19 -0.42 -2.15
CA GLU A 138 -17.48 -1.85 -2.25
C GLU A 138 -18.96 -2.12 -2.42
N TYR A 139 -19.24 -3.25 -3.06
CA TYR A 139 -20.56 -3.79 -3.22
C TYR A 139 -20.54 -5.30 -2.98
N GLY A 140 -21.41 -5.77 -2.09
CA GLY A 140 -21.61 -7.18 -1.78
C GLY A 140 -22.96 -7.67 -2.32
N TYR A 141 -22.96 -8.89 -2.86
CA TYR A 141 -24.15 -9.60 -3.30
C TYR A 141 -24.23 -10.97 -2.63
N GLY A 142 -25.30 -11.20 -1.85
CA GLY A 142 -25.53 -12.47 -1.16
C GLY A 142 -26.44 -13.44 -1.92
N PHE A 143 -26.32 -14.74 -1.63
CA PHE A 143 -27.12 -15.84 -2.21
C PHE A 143 -28.61 -15.86 -1.82
N SER A 144 -29.10 -14.80 -1.20
CA SER A 144 -30.51 -14.54 -0.89
C SER A 144 -30.73 -13.06 -1.25
N PRO A 145 -31.21 -12.74 -2.47
CA PRO A 145 -30.95 -11.51 -3.22
C PRO A 145 -30.98 -10.27 -2.32
N GLN A 146 -29.78 -9.88 -1.87
CA GLN A 146 -29.54 -8.80 -0.94
C GLN A 146 -28.22 -8.13 -1.32
N HIS A 147 -28.22 -6.81 -1.18
CA HIS A 147 -27.15 -5.95 -1.61
C HIS A 147 -26.58 -5.23 -0.38
N SER A 148 -25.26 -5.21 -0.27
CA SER A 148 -24.54 -4.41 0.71
C SER A 148 -23.61 -3.45 -0.05
N ALA A 149 -23.42 -2.25 0.48
CA ALA A 149 -22.48 -1.27 -0.07
C ALA A 149 -21.57 -0.76 1.05
N GLY A 150 -20.31 -0.51 0.75
CA GLY A 150 -19.33 -0.23 1.77
C GLY A 150 -18.14 0.57 1.30
N ILE A 151 -17.21 0.75 2.23
CA ILE A 151 -15.94 1.40 1.99
C ILE A 151 -14.86 0.53 2.60
N THR A 152 -13.77 0.36 1.85
CA THR A 152 -12.56 -0.27 2.32
C THR A 152 -11.37 0.64 2.13
N LEU A 153 -10.47 0.60 3.09
CA LEU A 153 -9.22 1.33 3.06
C LEU A 153 -8.10 0.46 3.61
N GLY A 154 -6.90 0.69 3.12
CA GLY A 154 -5.75 -0.07 3.57
C GLY A 154 -4.44 0.48 3.04
N GLN A 155 -3.36 -0.16 3.47
CA GLN A 155 -2.01 0.21 3.10
C GLN A 155 -1.14 -1.04 2.99
N CYS A 156 -0.38 -1.14 1.90
CA CYS A 156 0.69 -2.11 1.71
C CYS A 156 2.05 -1.42 1.87
N TYR A 157 2.94 -2.06 2.64
CA TYR A 157 4.28 -1.59 2.90
C TYR A 157 5.26 -2.19 1.90
N GLY A 158 5.83 -1.35 1.03
CA GLY A 158 6.74 -1.83 -0.02
C GLY A 158 8.09 -2.40 0.48
N TYR A 159 8.36 -2.38 1.79
CA TYR A 159 9.53 -3.04 2.39
C TYR A 159 9.25 -4.45 2.92
N THR A 160 7.99 -4.82 3.15
CA THR A 160 7.62 -6.17 3.64
C THR A 160 6.73 -6.92 2.68
N THR A 161 6.18 -6.27 1.65
CA THR A 161 5.09 -6.80 0.80
C THR A 161 3.79 -7.08 1.57
N LEU A 162 3.76 -6.77 2.86
CA LEU A 162 2.61 -6.97 3.73
C LEU A 162 1.90 -5.64 3.96
N GLY A 163 0.61 -5.73 4.20
CA GLY A 163 -0.24 -4.60 4.48
C GLY A 163 -1.37 -4.94 5.42
N TRP A 164 -2.17 -3.92 5.70
CA TRP A 164 -3.39 -4.04 6.47
C TRP A 164 -4.54 -3.39 5.71
N TYR A 165 -5.76 -3.80 6.03
CA TYR A 165 -6.95 -3.15 5.51
C TYR A 165 -8.10 -3.25 6.51
N VAL A 166 -9.09 -2.39 6.32
CA VAL A 166 -10.36 -2.37 7.06
C VAL A 166 -11.48 -2.17 6.06
N SER A 167 -12.51 -3.01 6.14
CA SER A 167 -13.74 -2.95 5.34
C SER A 167 -14.96 -2.75 6.22
N VAL A 168 -15.87 -1.90 5.79
CA VAL A 168 -17.20 -1.77 6.39
C VAL A 168 -18.26 -1.76 5.29
N ARG A 169 -19.19 -2.71 5.33
CA ARG A 169 -20.32 -2.83 4.40
C ARG A 169 -21.66 -2.74 5.14
N THR A 170 -22.64 -2.10 4.52
CA THR A 170 -24.01 -2.00 5.03
C THR A 170 -25.03 -1.86 3.89
N ASN A 171 -26.28 -2.25 4.13
CA ASN A 171 -27.36 -2.03 3.18
C ASN A 171 -28.09 -0.68 3.39
N LEU A 172 -27.58 0.21 4.26
CA LEU A 172 -28.12 1.54 4.59
C LEU A 172 -29.56 1.56 5.14
N SER A 173 -30.15 0.39 5.40
CA SER A 173 -31.51 0.24 5.93
C SER A 173 -31.45 -0.09 7.42
N LEU A 174 -31.08 0.91 8.22
CA LEU A 174 -31.00 0.82 9.68
C LEU A 174 -32.40 0.99 10.30
N LYS A 175 -33.19 -0.07 10.34
CA LYS A 175 -34.35 -0.18 11.23
C LYS A 175 -34.02 -1.12 12.38
N GLN A 176 -34.37 -0.69 13.58
CA GLN A 176 -34.28 -1.47 14.81
C GLN A 176 -35.60 -2.20 15.01
N ASP A 177 -35.53 -3.41 15.55
CA ASP A 177 -36.70 -4.19 15.95
C ASP A 177 -37.34 -3.61 17.22
N ASP A 178 -38.62 -3.89 17.41
CA ASP A 178 -39.36 -3.48 18.61
C ASP A 178 -39.16 -4.47 19.78
N GLY A 179 -38.09 -5.28 19.73
CA GLY A 179 -37.78 -6.31 20.73
C GLY A 179 -38.53 -7.63 20.56
N LEU A 180 -39.19 -7.83 19.41
CA LEU A 180 -39.96 -9.04 19.10
C LEU A 180 -39.18 -9.93 18.12
N SER A 181 -39.24 -11.24 18.32
CA SER A 181 -38.62 -12.21 17.43
C SER A 181 -39.59 -13.35 17.09
N CYS A 182 -39.48 -13.89 15.87
CA CYS A 182 -40.29 -15.01 15.41
C CYS A 182 -39.44 -16.16 14.85
N GLY A 183 -39.91 -17.38 15.13
CA GLY A 183 -39.27 -18.63 14.74
C GLY A 183 -39.73 -19.15 13.37
N GLN A 184 -39.27 -20.35 13.02
CA GLN A 184 -39.68 -21.03 11.79
C GLN A 184 -41.20 -21.30 11.83
N GLY A 185 -41.95 -20.66 10.92
CA GLY A 185 -43.42 -20.67 10.91
C GLY A 185 -44.08 -19.34 11.30
N GLY A 186 -43.31 -18.33 11.69
CA GLY A 186 -43.81 -16.97 11.93
C GLY A 186 -44.45 -16.75 13.30
N TYR A 187 -44.40 -17.73 14.20
CA TYR A 187 -44.87 -17.58 15.59
C TYR A 187 -43.85 -16.75 16.39
N LEU A 188 -44.36 -15.84 17.23
CA LEU A 188 -43.60 -15.14 18.25
C LEU A 188 -43.14 -16.13 19.34
N GLU A 189 -42.16 -15.73 20.15
CA GLU A 189 -41.68 -16.53 21.30
C GLU A 189 -42.81 -16.90 22.28
N ASP A 190 -43.84 -16.06 22.40
CA ASP A 190 -45.04 -16.30 23.21
C ASP A 190 -46.05 -17.29 22.57
N GLY A 191 -45.71 -17.88 21.42
CA GLY A 191 -46.55 -18.86 20.72
C GLY A 191 -47.71 -18.26 19.92
N VAL A 192 -47.80 -16.94 19.85
CA VAL A 192 -48.83 -16.21 19.07
C VAL A 192 -48.38 -16.03 17.62
N LEU A 193 -49.29 -16.26 16.67
CA LEU A 193 -49.09 -15.92 15.25
C LEU A 193 -49.67 -14.53 14.97
N PRO A 194 -48.85 -13.46 14.90
CA PRO A 194 -49.33 -12.15 14.54
C PRO A 194 -49.73 -12.09 13.06
N PHE A 195 -50.64 -11.17 12.73
CA PHE A 195 -50.95 -10.87 11.33
C PHE A 195 -49.81 -10.03 10.75
N TYR A 196 -49.20 -10.51 9.67
CA TYR A 196 -48.11 -9.81 8.98
C TYR A 196 -48.65 -8.93 7.85
N SER A 197 -48.13 -7.71 7.73
CA SER A 197 -48.55 -6.75 6.69
C SER A 197 -48.02 -7.11 5.29
N GLY A 198 -47.05 -8.03 5.21
CA GLY A 198 -46.32 -8.37 3.99
C GLY A 198 -45.09 -7.48 3.73
N ASN A 199 -44.92 -6.40 4.49
CA ASN A 199 -43.72 -5.57 4.40
C ASN A 199 -42.55 -6.28 5.10
N THR A 200 -41.41 -6.32 4.41
CA THR A 200 -40.16 -6.87 4.94
C THR A 200 -39.04 -5.84 4.80
N LYS A 201 -38.15 -5.82 5.80
CA LYS A 201 -36.91 -5.05 5.75
C LYS A 201 -35.74 -5.92 6.14
N ASN A 202 -34.63 -5.71 5.46
CA ASN A 202 -33.37 -6.35 5.80
C ASN A 202 -32.46 -5.31 6.42
N ASN A 203 -31.72 -5.69 7.46
CA ASN A 203 -30.62 -4.92 8.02
C ASN A 203 -29.36 -5.78 7.90
N HIS A 204 -28.33 -5.22 7.29
CA HIS A 204 -27.07 -5.90 7.09
C HIS A 204 -25.93 -4.92 7.39
N ILE A 205 -24.99 -5.36 8.24
CA ILE A 205 -23.73 -4.68 8.45
C ILE A 205 -22.63 -5.69 8.72
N MET A 206 -21.49 -5.47 8.08
CA MET A 206 -20.28 -6.26 8.23
C MET A 206 -19.10 -5.32 8.39
N ALA A 207 -18.27 -5.57 9.39
CA ALA A 207 -17.05 -4.82 9.65
C ALA A 207 -15.89 -5.80 9.81
N ASN A 208 -14.91 -5.72 8.91
CA ASN A 208 -13.78 -6.63 8.83
C ASN A 208 -12.47 -5.85 8.86
N ALA A 209 -11.44 -6.49 9.42
CA ALA A 209 -10.08 -6.00 9.35
C ALA A 209 -9.14 -7.17 9.09
N GLY A 210 -8.06 -6.92 8.36
CA GLY A 210 -7.21 -8.01 7.93
C GLY A 210 -5.87 -7.58 7.37
N MET A 211 -5.19 -8.57 6.82
CA MET A 211 -3.87 -8.43 6.24
C MET A 211 -3.95 -8.46 4.72
N LEU A 212 -2.98 -7.79 4.10
CA LEU A 212 -2.73 -7.82 2.67
C LEU A 212 -1.37 -8.45 2.43
N TRP A 213 -1.25 -9.19 1.34
CA TRP A 213 0.03 -9.67 0.85
C TRP A 213 0.16 -9.40 -0.64
N ASP A 214 1.05 -8.47 -1.00
CA ASP A 214 1.35 -8.07 -2.38
C ASP A 214 2.34 -9.04 -3.03
N PHE A 215 1.87 -9.80 -4.01
CA PHE A 215 2.67 -10.80 -4.72
C PHE A 215 3.68 -10.18 -5.68
N LEU A 216 3.42 -8.97 -6.18
CA LEU A 216 4.27 -8.37 -7.22
C LEU A 216 5.52 -7.70 -6.66
N ASP A 217 5.48 -7.25 -5.40
CA ASP A 217 6.66 -6.73 -4.70
C ASP A 217 7.61 -7.87 -4.27
N PHE A 218 7.12 -9.10 -4.12
CA PHE A 218 7.96 -10.29 -3.85
C PHE A 218 8.88 -10.63 -5.04
N MET A 219 8.46 -10.33 -6.27
CA MET A 219 9.25 -10.48 -7.49
C MET A 219 10.13 -9.27 -7.78
N GLY A 220 10.74 -8.69 -6.73
CA GLY A 220 11.48 -7.41 -6.72
C GLY A 220 12.66 -7.24 -7.68
N TRP A 221 12.93 -8.20 -8.55
CA TRP A 221 13.87 -8.08 -9.68
C TRP A 221 13.22 -7.45 -10.93
N LEU A 222 11.93 -7.72 -11.20
CA LEU A 222 11.26 -7.22 -12.42
C LEU A 222 10.54 -5.88 -12.23
N ALA A 223 10.36 -5.46 -10.98
CA ALA A 223 9.53 -4.32 -10.61
C ALA A 223 10.29 -2.99 -10.61
N ASN A 224 10.73 -2.53 -11.78
CA ASN A 224 11.03 -1.12 -11.97
C ASN A 224 9.74 -0.32 -11.74
N TYR A 225 9.52 0.25 -10.55
CA TYR A 225 8.64 1.38 -10.19
C TYR A 225 7.31 1.59 -10.96
N GLU A 226 6.76 0.54 -11.55
CA GLU A 226 5.53 0.58 -12.30
C GLU A 226 4.38 0.61 -11.27
N PRO A 227 3.38 1.48 -11.46
CA PRO A 227 2.30 1.70 -10.49
C PRO A 227 1.30 0.54 -10.53
N TYR A 228 1.74 -0.66 -10.18
CA TYR A 228 0.94 -1.87 -10.05
C TYR A 228 0.95 -2.42 -8.63
N MET A 229 -0.13 -3.11 -8.27
CA MET A 229 -0.28 -3.85 -7.02
C MET A 229 -1.15 -5.07 -7.32
N LEU A 230 -0.77 -6.25 -6.81
CA LEU A 230 -1.64 -7.42 -6.84
C LEU A 230 -1.52 -8.10 -5.49
N ALA A 231 -2.53 -7.93 -4.65
CA ALA A 231 -2.52 -8.42 -3.29
C ALA A 231 -3.63 -9.43 -3.02
N LEU A 232 -3.31 -10.45 -2.24
CA LEU A 232 -4.31 -11.24 -1.52
C LEU A 232 -4.71 -10.46 -0.27
N TYR A 233 -6.00 -10.39 0.02
CA TYR A 233 -6.48 -9.94 1.32
C TYR A 233 -7.19 -11.07 2.03
N VAL A 234 -6.97 -11.14 3.35
CA VAL A 234 -7.67 -12.05 4.25
C VAL A 234 -7.95 -11.30 5.54
N GLY A 235 -9.19 -11.34 5.99
CA GLY A 235 -9.61 -10.64 7.19
C GLY A 235 -10.68 -11.38 7.97
N VAL A 236 -10.83 -10.94 9.21
CA VAL A 236 -11.87 -11.41 10.12
C VAL A 236 -12.52 -10.21 10.78
N GLY A 237 -13.71 -10.40 11.28
CA GLY A 237 -14.46 -9.31 11.86
C GLY A 237 -15.77 -9.76 12.45
N TYR A 238 -16.72 -8.84 12.42
CA TYR A 238 -18.03 -9.04 12.95
C TYR A 238 -19.10 -8.68 11.91
N GLY A 239 -20.02 -9.61 11.71
CA GLY A 239 -21.16 -9.46 10.81
C GLY A 239 -22.47 -9.66 11.56
N GLN A 240 -23.46 -8.84 11.22
CA GLN A 240 -24.83 -9.04 11.66
C GLN A 240 -25.80 -8.82 10.50
N ARG A 241 -26.77 -9.71 10.44
CA ARG A 241 -27.85 -9.75 9.46
C ARG A 241 -29.14 -10.01 10.20
N TYR A 242 -30.13 -9.16 9.97
CA TYR A 242 -31.47 -9.29 10.48
C TYR A 242 -32.48 -9.15 9.33
N GLN A 243 -33.48 -10.02 9.32
CA GLN A 243 -34.66 -9.87 8.48
C GLN A 243 -35.83 -9.54 9.40
N LEU A 244 -36.47 -8.40 9.14
CA LEU A 244 -37.56 -7.85 9.93
C LEU A 244 -38.84 -7.98 9.13
N TRP A 245 -39.88 -8.53 9.75
CA TRP A 245 -41.23 -8.60 9.20
C TRP A 245 -42.12 -7.63 9.97
N GLU A 246 -42.93 -6.85 9.25
CA GLU A 246 -43.87 -5.92 9.88
C GLU A 246 -45.20 -6.61 10.16
N THR A 247 -45.76 -6.40 11.35
CA THR A 247 -47.12 -6.80 11.70
C THR A 247 -48.14 -5.78 11.19
N THR A 248 -49.42 -6.15 11.14
CA THR A 248 -50.51 -5.20 10.84
C THR A 248 -50.61 -4.07 11.88
N ASP A 249 -50.07 -4.30 13.08
CA ASP A 249 -49.98 -3.31 14.16
C ASP A 249 -48.71 -2.43 14.05
N HIS A 250 -48.04 -2.46 12.90
CA HIS A 250 -46.82 -1.70 12.58
C HIS A 250 -45.60 -2.02 13.46
N GLN A 251 -45.58 -3.19 14.10
CA GLN A 251 -44.45 -3.67 14.89
C GLN A 251 -43.46 -4.45 14.02
N TRP A 252 -42.16 -4.27 14.26
CA TRP A 252 -41.10 -4.96 13.53
C TRP A 252 -40.59 -6.15 14.32
N VAL A 253 -40.79 -7.34 13.76
CA VAL A 253 -40.44 -8.63 14.36
C VAL A 253 -39.24 -9.23 13.62
N THR A 254 -38.21 -9.64 14.35
CA THR A 254 -37.01 -10.28 13.78
C THR A 254 -37.28 -11.75 13.45
N TYR A 255 -37.18 -12.12 12.17
CA TYR A 255 -37.27 -13.50 11.72
C TYR A 255 -35.93 -14.22 11.97
N GLN A 256 -35.88 -15.02 13.03
CA GLN A 256 -34.65 -15.68 13.50
C GLN A 256 -33.99 -16.63 12.49
N PRO A 257 -34.73 -17.42 11.67
CA PRO A 257 -34.11 -18.42 10.78
C PRO A 257 -33.15 -17.84 9.72
N THR A 258 -33.28 -16.56 9.37
CA THR A 258 -32.37 -15.86 8.45
C THR A 258 -31.53 -14.77 9.14
N ALA A 259 -31.63 -14.67 10.47
CA ALA A 259 -30.83 -13.77 11.27
C ALA A 259 -29.51 -14.44 11.64
N TYR A 260 -28.40 -13.80 11.24
CA TYR A 260 -27.05 -14.29 11.51
C TYR A 260 -26.26 -13.20 12.23
N LYS A 261 -25.65 -13.56 13.35
CA LYS A 261 -24.82 -12.65 14.16
C LYS A 261 -23.58 -13.38 14.61
N GLY A 262 -22.40 -12.81 14.41
CA GLY A 262 -21.17 -13.40 14.92
C GLY A 262 -19.94 -13.04 14.10
N VAL A 263 -19.01 -13.99 14.05
CA VAL A 263 -17.71 -13.81 13.40
C VAL A 263 -17.91 -13.78 11.90
N SER A 264 -17.38 -12.75 11.26
CA SER A 264 -17.23 -12.70 9.81
C SER A 264 -15.80 -13.00 9.40
N ALA A 265 -15.65 -13.61 8.24
CA ALA A 265 -14.37 -13.83 7.59
C ALA A 265 -14.49 -13.42 6.13
N GLU A 266 -13.45 -12.85 5.56
CA GLU A 266 -13.41 -12.51 4.14
C GLU A 266 -12.04 -12.77 3.54
N CYS A 267 -12.02 -13.07 2.25
CA CYS A 267 -10.80 -13.19 1.48
C CYS A 267 -11.02 -12.89 0.00
N GLY A 268 -9.96 -12.46 -0.66
CA GLY A 268 -10.00 -12.21 -2.09
C GLY A 268 -8.74 -11.58 -2.63
N LEU A 269 -8.89 -10.96 -3.80
CA LEU A 269 -7.82 -10.33 -4.56
C LEU A 269 -8.10 -8.85 -4.74
N LEU A 270 -7.01 -8.08 -4.68
CA LEU A 270 -6.97 -6.65 -4.96
C LEU A 270 -5.92 -6.40 -6.03
N ALA A 271 -6.32 -5.75 -7.11
CA ALA A 271 -5.44 -5.40 -8.22
C ALA A 271 -5.49 -3.90 -8.48
N SER A 272 -4.33 -3.24 -8.51
CA SER A 272 -4.20 -1.82 -8.83
C SER A 272 -3.32 -1.61 -10.05
N PHE A 273 -3.75 -0.68 -10.91
CA PHE A 273 -3.05 -0.29 -12.13
C PHE A 273 -3.13 1.22 -12.32
N LYS A 274 -1.98 1.92 -12.33
CA LYS A 274 -1.89 3.37 -12.57
C LYS A 274 -2.81 4.22 -11.69
N GLY A 275 -3.03 3.78 -10.46
CA GLY A 275 -3.88 4.44 -9.47
C GLY A 275 -5.31 3.93 -9.45
N PHE A 276 -5.81 3.28 -10.49
CA PHE A 276 -7.11 2.61 -10.46
C PHE A 276 -7.01 1.28 -9.71
N THR A 277 -8.00 0.92 -8.89
CA THR A 277 -7.99 -0.31 -8.09
C THR A 277 -9.30 -1.07 -8.20
N LEU A 278 -9.20 -2.38 -8.37
CA LEU A 278 -10.30 -3.33 -8.35
C LEU A 278 -10.09 -4.32 -7.22
N MET A 279 -11.19 -4.71 -6.59
CA MET A 279 -11.23 -5.73 -5.56
C MET A 279 -12.31 -6.75 -5.90
N ALA A 280 -12.04 -8.03 -5.66
CA ALA A 280 -13.02 -9.09 -5.78
C ALA A 280 -12.76 -10.16 -4.71
N GLY A 281 -13.80 -10.74 -4.14
CA GLY A 281 -13.65 -11.82 -3.17
C GLY A 281 -14.95 -12.37 -2.64
N VAL A 282 -14.84 -13.02 -1.49
CA VAL A 282 -15.96 -13.64 -0.79
C VAL A 282 -15.88 -13.34 0.69
N SER A 283 -17.03 -13.10 1.30
CA SER A 283 -17.17 -12.96 2.74
C SER A 283 -18.23 -13.91 3.28
N THR A 284 -18.06 -14.30 4.54
CA THR A 284 -18.98 -15.19 5.24
C THR A 284 -19.26 -14.72 6.65
N ILE A 285 -20.46 -15.01 7.16
CA ILE A 285 -20.85 -14.83 8.56
C ILE A 285 -21.13 -16.21 9.15
N ASN A 286 -20.37 -16.60 10.18
CA ASN A 286 -20.44 -17.90 10.87
C ASN A 286 -20.44 -19.12 9.93
N PHE A 287 -19.89 -19.03 8.71
CA PHE A 287 -19.96 -20.07 7.67
C PHE A 287 -21.38 -20.47 7.24
N LYS A 288 -22.41 -19.73 7.66
CA LYS A 288 -23.82 -20.01 7.32
C LYS A 288 -24.34 -19.11 6.21
N TYR A 289 -23.70 -17.96 6.02
CA TYR A 289 -24.05 -16.99 5.01
C TYR A 289 -22.82 -16.61 4.21
N MET A 290 -22.96 -16.47 2.89
CA MET A 290 -21.88 -16.10 1.98
C MET A 290 -22.31 -14.94 1.09
N GLU A 291 -21.42 -13.99 0.90
CA GLU A 291 -21.54 -12.88 -0.05
C GLU A 291 -20.35 -12.88 -1.00
N ILE A 292 -20.60 -12.54 -2.26
CA ILE A 292 -19.56 -12.19 -3.22
C ILE A 292 -19.39 -10.68 -3.15
N GLU A 293 -18.15 -10.21 -3.07
CA GLU A 293 -17.83 -8.78 -3.00
C GLU A 293 -17.02 -8.35 -4.21
N ALA A 294 -17.33 -7.14 -4.68
CA ALA A 294 -16.58 -6.44 -5.71
C ALA A 294 -16.40 -4.98 -5.30
N GLY A 295 -15.23 -4.41 -5.56
CA GLY A 295 -14.89 -3.05 -5.19
C GLY A 295 -14.13 -2.32 -6.28
N ILE A 296 -14.30 -1.00 -6.30
CA ILE A 296 -13.63 -0.09 -7.22
C ILE A 296 -13.12 1.12 -6.45
N GLY A 297 -11.93 1.59 -6.78
CA GLY A 297 -11.34 2.67 -6.02
C GLY A 297 -10.03 3.17 -6.58
N TRP A 298 -9.28 3.85 -5.71
CA TRP A 298 -8.03 4.49 -6.06
C TRP A 298 -6.91 4.09 -5.11
N THR A 299 -5.74 3.84 -5.67
CA THR A 299 -4.48 3.62 -4.96
C THR A 299 -3.55 4.79 -5.18
N ILE A 300 -3.03 5.32 -4.08
CA ILE A 300 -1.99 6.32 -4.04
C ILE A 300 -0.65 5.59 -3.86
N PHE A 301 0.17 5.64 -4.91
CA PHE A 301 1.54 5.16 -4.90
C PHE A 301 2.42 6.27 -4.34
N HIS A 302 2.96 6.06 -3.14
CA HIS A 302 3.80 7.06 -2.49
C HIS A 302 5.19 6.99 -3.10
N LYS A 303 5.55 8.00 -3.91
CA LYS A 303 6.94 8.20 -4.33
C LYS A 303 7.77 8.63 -3.12
N ARG A 304 8.88 7.95 -2.85
CA ARG A 304 9.87 8.47 -1.90
C ARG A 304 10.57 9.68 -2.53
N LYS A 305 10.51 10.83 -1.84
CA LYS A 305 11.40 11.97 -2.10
C LYS A 305 12.72 11.77 -1.37
#